data_AF-A0A2I0H8X4-F1
#
_entry.id   AF-A0A2I0H8X4-F1
#
_cell.length_a   1.000
_cell.length_b   1.000
_cell.length_c   1.000
_cell.angle_alpha   90.00
_cell.angle_beta   90.00
_cell.angle_gamma   90.00
#
_symmetry.space_group_name_H-M   'P 1'
#
loop_
_entity.id
_entity.type
_entity.pdbx_description
1 polymer ?
#
loop_
_entity_poly.entity_id
_entity_poly.type
_entity_poly.pdbx_seq_one_letter_code
_entity_poly.pdbx_strand_id
1 'polypeptide(L)'
;MVVGLDVEWRPHIIRSMSNKSATLQLCIDCKCLIVQLFYVDYIPVSLKNFLMDPNFTFVGVEVGDDIAKLRNEYGLICRKHADVREAAKNKWPGRFRRPGLKDLAVEVAGLHMKKPRH
;
A
#
# COMPACT_ATOMS: atom_id res chain seq x y z
N MET A 1 -8.35 10.82 8.34
CA MET A 1 -8.32 9.38 8.71
C MET A 1 -7.18 8.70 7.97
N VAL A 2 -6.59 7.65 8.55
CA VAL A 2 -5.45 6.92 7.96
C VAL A 2 -5.93 5.56 7.45
N VAL A 3 -5.54 5.19 6.23
CA VAL A 3 -5.92 3.93 5.60
C VAL A 3 -4.66 3.25 5.10
N GLY A 4 -4.39 2.03 5.55
CA GLY A 4 -3.34 1.20 5.00
C GLY A 4 -3.65 0.82 3.56
N LEU A 5 -2.70 0.96 2.65
CA LEU A 5 -2.81 0.60 1.24
C LEU A 5 -1.64 -0.29 0.85
N ASP A 6 -1.95 -1.37 0.15
CA ASP A 6 -0.97 -2.29 -0.42
C ASP A 6 -1.51 -2.87 -1.73
N VAL A 7 -0.61 -3.17 -2.67
CA VAL A 7 -0.96 -3.70 -3.99
C VAL A 7 -0.08 -4.90 -4.29
N GLU A 8 -0.68 -6.01 -4.70
CA GLU A 8 0.07 -7.24 -4.99
C GLU A 8 -0.06 -7.64 -6.46
N TRP A 9 1.02 -8.15 -7.02
CA TRP A 9 1.08 -8.67 -8.39
C TRP A 9 1.94 -9.92 -8.45
N ARG A 10 1.75 -10.71 -9.51
CA ARG A 10 2.64 -11.85 -9.74
C ARG A 10 4.04 -11.36 -10.08
N PRO A 11 5.12 -11.94 -9.52
CA PRO A 11 6.48 -11.61 -9.93
C PRO A 11 6.69 -11.89 -11.43
N HIS A 12 7.48 -11.04 -12.10
CA HIS A 12 7.89 -11.27 -13.47
C HIS A 12 9.31 -11.87 -13.49
N ILE A 13 9.59 -12.78 -14.44
CA ILE A 13 10.92 -13.43 -14.56
C ILE A 13 12.02 -12.39 -14.80
N ILE A 14 11.70 -11.38 -15.62
CA ILE A 14 12.56 -10.23 -15.89
C ILE A 14 12.36 -9.17 -14.80
N ARG A 15 13.41 -8.86 -14.04
CA ARG A 15 13.37 -7.94 -12.89
C ARG A 15 12.98 -6.49 -13.21
N SER A 16 13.23 -6.03 -14.43
CA SER A 16 12.85 -4.68 -14.87
C SER A 16 11.38 -4.55 -15.27
N MET A 17 10.65 -5.66 -15.32
CA MET A 17 9.25 -5.70 -15.70
C MET A 17 8.38 -6.02 -14.49
N SER A 18 7.16 -5.53 -14.51
CA SER A 18 6.15 -5.79 -13.50
C SER A 18 4.88 -6.28 -14.17
N ASN A 19 4.24 -7.32 -13.61
CA ASN A 19 2.92 -7.74 -14.06
C ASN A 19 1.85 -6.76 -13.60
N LYS A 20 0.69 -6.81 -14.25
CA LYS A 20 -0.48 -6.04 -13.84
C LYS A 20 -0.86 -6.37 -12.39
N SER A 21 -1.27 -5.35 -11.62
CA SER A 21 -1.72 -5.50 -10.24
C SER A 21 -2.88 -6.48 -10.15
N ALA A 22 -2.83 -7.44 -9.25
CA ALA A 22 -3.85 -8.46 -9.09
C ALA A 22 -4.83 -8.14 -7.95
N THR A 23 -4.34 -7.56 -6.86
CA THR A 23 -5.18 -7.17 -5.72
C THR A 23 -4.81 -5.77 -5.22
N LEU A 24 -5.81 -5.07 -4.72
CA LEU A 24 -5.68 -3.86 -3.91
C LEU A 24 -6.19 -4.19 -2.51
N GLN A 25 -5.39 -3.90 -1.50
CA GLN A 25 -5.72 -4.09 -0.10
C GLN A 25 -5.88 -2.71 0.55
N LEU A 26 -7.00 -2.52 1.26
CA LEU A 26 -7.29 -1.29 1.98
C LEU A 26 -7.64 -1.65 3.42
N CYS A 27 -6.90 -1.14 4.40
CA CYS A 27 -7.15 -1.47 5.79
C CYS A 27 -7.39 -0.24 6.66
N ILE A 28 -8.47 -0.29 7.44
CA ILE A 28 -8.89 0.76 8.37
C ILE A 28 -9.25 0.11 9.69
N ASP A 29 -8.64 0.60 10.77
CA ASP A 29 -8.76 0.03 12.12
C ASP A 29 -8.51 -1.49 12.11
N CYS A 30 -9.57 -2.28 12.36
CA CYS A 30 -9.54 -3.74 12.39
C CYS A 30 -10.20 -4.41 11.18
N LYS A 31 -10.49 -3.65 10.11
CA LYS A 31 -11.15 -4.13 8.90
C LYS A 31 -10.25 -3.94 7.70
N CYS A 32 -9.99 -5.02 6.98
CA CYS A 32 -9.31 -4.94 5.68
C CYS A 32 -10.27 -5.37 4.56
N LEU A 33 -10.33 -4.54 3.51
CA LEU A 33 -11.01 -4.81 2.25
C LEU A 33 -9.96 -5.29 1.24
N ILE A 34 -10.23 -6.42 0.59
CA ILE A 34 -9.40 -6.93 -0.51
C ILE A 34 -10.21 -6.85 -1.80
N VAL A 35 -9.76 -6.00 -2.72
CA VAL A 35 -10.33 -5.87 -4.05
C VAL A 35 -9.50 -6.69 -5.03
N GLN A 36 -10.10 -7.71 -5.62
CA GLN A 36 -9.44 -8.54 -6.61
C GLN A 36 -9.45 -7.86 -8.00
N LEU A 37 -8.56 -6.89 -8.19
CA LEU A 37 -8.42 -6.09 -9.42
C LEU A 37 -8.30 -6.93 -10.71
N PHE A 38 -7.79 -8.16 -10.62
CA PHE A 38 -7.69 -9.05 -11.76
C PHE A 38 -9.05 -9.53 -12.30
N TYR A 39 -10.08 -9.58 -11.46
CA TYR A 39 -11.40 -10.13 -11.78
C TYR A 39 -12.51 -9.09 -11.89
N VAL A 40 -12.20 -7.80 -11.72
CA VAL A 40 -13.20 -6.75 -11.83
C VAL A 40 -13.36 -6.30 -13.28
N ASP A 41 -14.57 -6.43 -13.81
CA ASP A 41 -14.91 -5.92 -15.15
C ASP A 41 -14.90 -4.40 -15.20
N TYR A 42 -15.29 -3.77 -14.08
CA TYR A 42 -15.29 -2.33 -13.90
C TYR A 42 -14.94 -1.97 -12.46
N ILE A 43 -14.28 -0.82 -12.30
CA ILE A 43 -13.94 -0.28 -10.98
C ILE A 43 -15.16 0.47 -10.42
N PRO A 44 -15.66 0.09 -9.22
CA PRO A 44 -16.79 0.78 -8.61
C PRO A 44 -16.53 2.28 -8.41
N VAL A 45 -17.53 3.11 -8.71
CA VAL A 45 -17.45 4.57 -8.52
C VAL A 45 -17.22 4.92 -7.05
N SER A 46 -17.81 4.16 -6.12
CA SER A 46 -17.58 4.33 -4.68
C SER A 46 -16.11 4.19 -4.30
N LEU A 47 -15.39 3.21 -4.88
CA LEU A 47 -13.97 3.02 -4.65
C LEU A 47 -13.14 4.20 -5.20
N LYS A 48 -13.47 4.68 -6.42
CA LYS A 48 -12.81 5.87 -7.00
C LYS A 48 -13.00 7.10 -6.12
N ASN A 49 -14.23 7.36 -5.70
CA ASN A 49 -14.55 8.50 -4.85
C ASN A 49 -13.84 8.40 -3.50
N PHE A 50 -13.79 7.20 -2.91
CA PHE A 50 -13.09 6.96 -1.66
C PHE A 50 -11.59 7.27 -1.76
N LEU A 51 -10.90 6.79 -2.81
CA LEU A 51 -9.47 7.06 -3.02
C LEU A 51 -9.19 8.56 -3.29
N MET A 52 -10.15 9.26 -3.86
CA MET A 52 -10.05 10.69 -4.17
C MET A 52 -10.46 11.63 -3.02
N ASP A 53 -11.03 11.09 -1.94
CA ASP A 53 -11.52 11.91 -0.84
C ASP A 53 -10.34 12.48 0.01
N PRO A 54 -10.21 13.81 0.13
CA PRO A 54 -9.12 14.44 0.89
C PRO A 54 -9.16 14.17 2.40
N ASN A 55 -10.23 13.60 2.93
CA ASN A 55 -10.34 13.26 4.35
C ASN A 55 -9.53 12.00 4.71
N PHE A 56 -9.12 11.21 3.72
CA PHE A 56 -8.31 10.02 3.90
C PHE A 56 -6.86 10.26 3.45
N THR A 57 -5.92 9.67 4.19
CA THR A 57 -4.51 9.58 3.81
C THR A 57 -4.16 8.10 3.69
N PHE A 58 -3.74 7.69 2.49
CA PHE A 58 -3.33 6.33 2.20
C PHE A 58 -1.86 6.12 2.57
N VAL A 59 -1.57 5.08 3.34
CA VAL A 59 -0.24 4.86 3.92
C VAL A 59 0.23 3.44 3.68
N GLY A 60 1.54 3.30 3.52
CA GLY A 60 2.23 2.03 3.33
C GLY A 60 3.74 2.26 3.34
N VAL A 61 4.52 1.21 3.13
CA VAL A 61 5.97 1.35 2.90
C VAL A 61 6.19 1.32 1.41
N GLU A 62 6.83 2.36 0.88
CA GLU A 62 6.98 2.61 -0.56
C GLU A 62 5.64 2.78 -1.30
N VAL A 63 4.60 3.21 -0.58
CA VAL A 63 3.21 3.34 -1.08
C VAL A 63 3.05 4.24 -2.31
N GLY A 64 4.02 5.14 -2.54
CA GLY A 64 4.04 5.98 -3.73
C GLY A 64 4.11 5.16 -5.02
N ASP A 65 4.87 4.06 -5.02
CA ASP A 65 5.00 3.17 -6.18
C ASP A 65 3.69 2.42 -6.45
N ASP A 66 3.02 1.94 -5.39
CA ASP A 66 1.70 1.30 -5.50
C ASP A 66 0.66 2.25 -6.08
N ILE A 67 0.62 3.50 -5.59
CA ILE A 67 -0.31 4.52 -6.08
C ILE A 67 -0.02 4.87 -7.54
N ALA A 68 1.25 5.01 -7.92
CA ALA A 68 1.63 5.26 -9.30
C ALA A 68 1.17 4.11 -10.21
N LYS A 69 1.35 2.86 -9.77
CA LYS A 69 0.90 1.66 -10.48
C LYS A 69 -0.62 1.62 -10.63
N LEU A 70 -1.38 1.86 -9.56
CA LEU A 70 -2.84 1.94 -9.58
C LEU A 70 -3.36 3.03 -10.54
N ARG A 71 -2.71 4.20 -10.54
CA ARG A 71 -3.05 5.28 -11.46
C ARG A 71 -2.83 4.88 -12.91
N ASN A 72 -1.66 4.30 -13.21
CA ASN A 72 -1.27 3.97 -14.57
C ASN A 72 -2.08 2.78 -15.14
N GLU A 73 -2.41 1.79 -14.31
CA GLU A 73 -3.08 0.57 -14.77
C GLU A 73 -4.61 0.63 -14.70
N TYR A 74 -5.17 1.40 -13.76
CA TYR A 74 -6.61 1.41 -13.46
C TYR A 74 -7.23 2.82 -13.45
N GLY A 75 -6.43 3.88 -13.63
CA GLY A 75 -6.91 5.25 -13.48
C GLY A 75 -7.35 5.59 -12.05
N LEU A 76 -6.91 4.80 -11.06
CA LEU A 76 -7.23 5.02 -9.66
C LEU A 76 -6.28 6.05 -9.07
N ILE A 77 -6.80 7.23 -8.73
CA ILE A 77 -6.02 8.33 -8.17
C ILE A 77 -6.24 8.37 -6.65
N CYS A 78 -5.14 8.33 -5.90
CA CYS A 78 -5.17 8.53 -4.45
C CYS A 78 -4.81 9.98 -4.13
N ARG A 79 -5.74 10.74 -3.56
CA ARG A 79 -5.57 12.19 -3.40
C ARG A 79 -4.48 12.57 -2.39
N LYS A 80 -4.38 11.83 -1.29
CA LYS A 80 -3.35 12.04 -0.25
C LYS A 80 -2.71 10.72 0.10
N HIS A 81 -1.39 10.71 0.20
CA HIS A 81 -0.65 9.56 0.69
C HIS A 81 0.54 9.99 1.54
N ALA A 82 1.03 9.08 2.36
CA ALA A 82 2.22 9.28 3.16
C ALA A 82 2.96 7.96 3.35
N ASP A 83 4.28 8.00 3.22
CA ASP A 83 5.13 6.84 3.42
C ASP A 83 5.43 6.61 4.91
N VAL A 84 5.14 5.40 5.39
CA VAL A 84 5.32 5.03 6.80
C VAL A 84 6.80 4.95 7.18
N ARG A 85 7.67 4.54 6.26
CA ARG A 85 9.12 4.49 6.49
C ARG A 85 9.67 5.91 6.63
N GLU A 86 9.27 6.85 5.80
CA GLU A 86 9.65 8.25 5.92
C GLU A 86 9.13 8.85 7.23
N ALA A 87 7.87 8.60 7.58
CA ALA A 87 7.29 9.04 8.85
C ALA A 87 8.09 8.51 10.05
N ALA A 88 8.50 7.24 10.03
CA ALA A 88 9.33 6.64 11.08
C ALA A 88 10.72 7.28 11.16
N LYS A 89 11.38 7.53 10.02
CA LYS A 89 12.69 8.19 9.98
C LYS A 89 12.63 9.63 10.51
N ASN A 90 11.55 10.34 10.22
CA ASN A 90 11.34 11.71 10.71
C ASN A 90 11.05 11.72 12.21
N LYS A 91 10.29 10.73 12.71
CA LYS A 91 9.95 10.63 14.13
C LYS A 91 11.13 10.17 15.00
N TRP A 92 11.99 9.29 14.48
CA TRP A 92 13.19 8.78 15.16
C TRP A 92 14.44 8.96 14.28
N PRO A 93 14.98 10.20 14.19
CA PRO A 93 16.16 10.48 13.39
C PRO A 93 17.35 9.60 13.76
N GLY A 94 18.01 9.01 12.75
CA GLY A 94 19.19 8.16 12.92
C GLY A 94 18.91 6.72 13.36
N ARG A 95 17.71 6.39 13.87
CA ARG A 95 17.37 5.03 14.32
C ARG A 95 17.22 4.04 13.17
N PHE A 96 16.70 4.50 12.03
CA PHE A 96 16.32 3.66 10.90
C PHE A 96 17.08 4.03 9.62
N ARG A 97 17.76 3.05 9.00
CA ARG A 97 18.44 3.24 7.72
C ARG A 97 17.48 3.09 6.52
N ARG A 98 17.06 1.85 6.24
CA ARG A 98 16.03 1.49 5.23
C ARG A 98 15.18 0.33 5.75
N PRO A 99 14.36 0.54 6.79
CA PRO A 99 13.56 -0.54 7.36
C PRO A 99 12.44 -0.94 6.39
N GLY A 100 12.14 -2.23 6.33
CA GLY A 100 10.92 -2.73 5.70
C GLY A 100 9.73 -2.63 6.65
N LEU A 101 8.53 -2.93 6.13
CA LEU A 101 7.30 -2.91 6.93
C LEU A 101 7.38 -3.85 8.15
N LYS A 102 7.97 -5.04 7.99
CA LYS A 102 8.18 -6.00 9.09
C LYS A 102 9.06 -5.41 10.19
N ASP A 103 10.14 -4.74 9.82
CA ASP A 103 11.08 -4.16 10.79
C ASP A 103 10.39 -3.05 11.58
N LEU A 104 9.64 -2.18 10.90
CA LEU A 104 8.85 -1.13 11.55
C LEU A 104 7.75 -1.69 12.45
N ALA A 105 7.05 -2.74 12.02
CA ALA A 105 5.99 -3.36 12.81
C ALA A 105 6.52 -3.87 14.17
N VAL A 106 7.70 -4.50 14.16
CA VAL A 106 8.34 -4.99 15.39
C VAL A 106 8.86 -3.81 16.23
N GLU A 107 9.66 -2.93 15.63
CA GLU A 107 10.37 -1.86 16.35
C GLU A 107 9.48 -0.74 16.89
N VAL A 108 8.37 -0.45 16.21
CA VAL A 108 7.47 0.66 16.55
C VAL A 108 6.20 0.17 17.26
N ALA A 109 5.66 -0.98 16.85
CA ALA A 109 4.37 -1.46 17.35
C ALA A 109 4.46 -2.78 18.15
N GLY A 110 5.64 -3.40 18.27
CA GLY A 110 5.80 -4.71 18.92
C GLY A 110 5.10 -5.86 18.19
N LEU A 111 4.70 -5.64 16.93
CA LEU A 111 3.93 -6.58 16.14
C LEU A 111 4.82 -7.51 15.32
N HIS A 112 4.62 -8.82 15.48
CA HIS A 112 5.39 -9.83 14.78
C HIS A 112 4.63 -10.30 13.53
N MET A 113 5.06 -9.83 12.35
CA MET A 113 4.52 -10.28 11.07
C MET A 113 5.19 -11.59 10.62
N LYS A 114 4.43 -12.68 10.55
CA LYS A 114 4.87 -13.91 9.88
C LYS A 114 4.84 -13.67 8.37
N LYS A 115 6.00 -13.71 7.71
CA LYS A 115 6.02 -13.76 6.25
C LYS A 115 5.63 -15.17 5.78
N PRO A 116 4.77 -15.31 4.77
CA PRO A 116 4.57 -16.58 4.10
C PRO A 116 5.92 -17.13 3.63
N ARG A 117 6.11 -18.44 3.73
CA ARG A 117 7.21 -19.10 3.02
C ARG A 117 6.81 -19.14 1.54
N HIS A 118 7.53 -18.39 0.71
CA HIS A 118 7.41 -18.48 -0.75
C HIS A 118 8.09 -19.74 -1.26
#